data_AF-A0A836UBU1-F1
#
_entry.id   AF-A0A836UBU1-F1
#
_cell.length_a   1.000
_cell.length_b   1.000
_cell.length_c   1.000
_cell.angle_alpha   90.00
_cell.angle_beta   90.00
_cell.angle_gamma   90.00
#
_symmetry.space_group_name_H-M   'P 1'
#
loop_
_entity.id
_entity.type
_entity.pdbx_description
1 polymer ?
#
loop_
_entity_poly.entity_id
_entity_poly.type
_entity_poly.pdbx_seq_one_letter_code
_entity_poly.pdbx_strand_id
1 'polypeptide(L)'
;MDPISMSTERLRHLLQEVHEQQQGYRICNAEDLMGPGGGIYIAAKTEIEERHLDWLDRRNPSAGPTYLDVVFLRGEAKRGEAVDLDLRSDEAVPGRSRRERAEHHSRQVVTHAQTVAKQAEDVYKAVGKLDFNTADLRKGTAEAGLREFEGCFKSFRGVVKKAIGEYLSGNTLVMDLILKFNLDKRTVRHSLNVAAFATELASQLALDSADGLEEYFGDVDDEELRVLIGDEERTAEELQVELRALFERELVEIFLGGFMHDCGLWNEPYFLHEGHEVKGARLIWELDEVRTYAPSLVKIILFHSDITRLADRCGVVKIVEDSEDPEQITFKREFYKTAKDANIALEMRPGNFMGRVLSQEDLRKVVPVALAERYITQTQNVNAKSRVEVIGELARYLADGLFARYMVTLCNSQVEVIAPRRAYVRMAGSLTISLEDRKQGRRALRLEVTDFEAGSIHHGPDRNSPHLISLFVRRADGARDKAEFVAAQDPALWERKAGVDSRMYIPAGRFKNNLSFQVTGFISEEVYTKILADYEQELMRRMESGR
;
A
#
# COMPACT_ATOMS: atom_id res chain seq x y z
N MET A 1 -4.29 19.18 40.25
CA MET A 1 -3.94 17.77 40.56
C MET A 1 -2.64 17.49 39.87
N ASP A 2 -1.73 16.83 40.56
CA ASP A 2 -0.46 16.42 39.97
C ASP A 2 -0.71 15.28 38.97
N PRO A 3 0.02 15.24 37.82
CA PRO A 3 -0.08 14.13 36.88
C PRO A 3 0.28 12.81 37.54
N ILE A 4 -0.52 11.77 37.27
CA ILE A 4 -0.22 10.40 37.72
C ILE A 4 0.14 9.58 36.48
N SER A 5 1.31 8.93 36.51
CA SER A 5 1.72 8.02 35.46
C SER A 5 1.06 6.66 35.66
N MET A 6 0.33 6.18 34.66
CA MET A 6 -0.38 4.90 34.69
C MET A 6 -0.17 4.12 33.40
N SER A 7 -0.14 2.79 33.50
CA SER A 7 -0.13 1.93 32.32
C SER A 7 -1.46 2.02 31.54
N THR A 8 -1.42 1.81 30.23
CA THR A 8 -2.63 1.76 29.37
C THR A 8 -3.57 0.65 29.80
N GLU A 9 -3.06 -0.48 30.28
CA GLU A 9 -3.83 -1.57 30.89
C GLU A 9 -4.60 -1.11 32.13
N ARG A 10 -3.93 -0.44 33.07
CA ARG A 10 -4.57 0.13 34.27
C ARG A 10 -5.60 1.20 33.91
N LEU A 11 -5.30 2.04 32.91
CA LEU A 11 -6.23 3.07 32.45
C LEU A 11 -7.49 2.49 31.82
N ARG A 12 -7.42 1.37 31.09
CA ARG A 12 -8.62 0.66 30.59
C ARG A 12 -9.51 0.22 31.74
N HIS A 13 -8.92 -0.41 32.76
CA HIS A 13 -9.67 -0.83 33.96
C HIS A 13 -10.34 0.35 34.66
N LEU A 14 -9.64 1.49 34.80
CA LEU A 14 -10.19 2.69 35.44
C LEU A 14 -11.28 3.37 34.60
N LEU A 15 -11.14 3.41 33.28
CA LEU A 15 -12.18 3.94 32.40
C LEU A 15 -13.48 3.11 32.51
N GLN A 16 -13.34 1.79 32.56
CA GLN A 16 -14.46 0.88 32.76
C GLN A 16 -15.10 1.07 34.13
N GLU A 17 -14.30 1.17 35.19
CA GLU A 17 -14.79 1.38 36.57
C GLU A 17 -15.53 2.71 36.73
N VAL A 18 -14.99 3.80 36.17
CA VAL A 18 -15.62 5.13 36.18
C VAL A 18 -16.96 5.11 35.43
N HIS A 19 -17.02 4.40 34.30
CA HIS A 19 -18.23 4.26 33.50
C HIS A 19 -19.31 3.42 34.21
N GLU A 20 -18.93 2.23 34.71
CA GLU A 20 -19.85 1.29 35.38
C GLU A 20 -20.41 1.85 36.68
N GLN A 21 -19.60 2.58 37.44
CA GLN A 21 -20.00 3.14 38.73
C GLN A 21 -20.60 4.56 38.61
N GLN A 22 -20.79 5.08 37.40
CA GLN A 22 -21.26 6.46 37.11
C GLN A 22 -20.52 7.53 37.93
N GLN A 23 -19.22 7.30 38.17
CA GLN A 23 -18.43 8.27 38.90
C GLN A 23 -18.25 9.48 38.00
N GLY A 24 -18.60 10.68 38.47
CA GLY A 24 -18.43 11.90 37.68
C GLY A 24 -16.98 12.35 37.59
N TYR A 25 -16.04 11.46 37.31
CA TYR A 25 -14.66 11.77 37.01
C TYR A 25 -14.43 11.63 35.51
N ARG A 26 -13.62 12.54 34.95
CA ARG A 26 -13.09 12.47 33.59
C ARG A 26 -11.60 12.24 33.72
N ILE A 27 -11.12 11.15 33.13
CA ILE A 27 -9.69 10.86 33.05
C ILE A 27 -9.16 11.61 31.84
N CYS A 28 -8.30 12.60 32.08
CA CYS A 28 -7.81 13.49 31.04
C CYS A 28 -6.30 13.36 30.88
N ASN A 29 -5.82 13.60 29.67
CA ASN A 29 -4.40 13.62 29.37
C ASN A 29 -3.71 14.81 30.07
N ALA A 30 -2.54 14.61 30.69
CA ALA A 30 -1.88 15.66 31.47
C ALA A 30 -1.19 16.73 30.59
N GLU A 31 -0.57 16.30 29.48
CA GLU A 31 0.24 17.15 28.58
C GLU A 31 -0.12 16.92 27.12
N ASP A 32 0.19 17.86 26.22
CA ASP A 32 -0.03 17.66 24.78
C ASP A 32 0.73 16.43 24.27
N LEU A 33 0.01 15.46 23.72
CA LEU A 33 0.60 14.32 23.05
C LEU A 33 0.86 14.66 21.59
N MET A 34 2.14 14.79 21.27
CA MET A 34 2.60 15.09 19.91
C MET A 34 2.54 13.82 19.05
N GLY A 35 1.93 13.93 17.88
CA GLY A 35 1.89 12.87 16.87
C GLY A 35 3.10 12.90 15.91
N PRO A 36 3.22 11.89 15.03
CA PRO A 36 4.20 11.90 13.94
C PRO A 36 4.01 13.16 13.08
N GLY A 37 5.06 13.95 12.88
CA GLY A 37 5.00 15.24 12.16
C GLY A 37 4.89 16.48 13.05
N GLY A 38 4.87 16.32 14.38
CA GLY A 38 4.96 17.45 15.32
C GLY A 38 3.65 18.20 15.55
N GLY A 39 2.51 17.67 15.10
CA GLY A 39 1.18 18.18 15.45
C GLY A 39 0.70 17.64 16.80
N ILE A 40 -0.13 18.43 17.50
CA ILE A 40 -0.79 17.99 18.74
C ILE A 40 -1.92 17.02 18.36
N TYR A 41 -1.81 15.77 18.79
CA TYR A 41 -2.75 14.70 18.44
C TYR A 41 -3.81 14.48 19.53
N ILE A 42 -3.38 14.48 20.79
CA ILE A 42 -4.29 14.55 21.95
C ILE A 42 -3.86 15.76 22.76
N ALA A 43 -4.68 16.81 22.76
CA ALA A 43 -4.39 18.01 23.53
C ALA A 43 -4.42 17.70 25.03
N ALA A 44 -3.64 18.44 25.81
CA ALA A 44 -3.72 18.42 27.26
C ALA A 44 -5.17 18.67 27.71
N LYS A 45 -5.59 17.99 28.77
CA LYS A 45 -6.94 18.02 29.35
C LYS A 45 -8.04 17.44 28.44
N THR A 46 -7.69 16.80 27.33
CA THR A 46 -8.64 16.00 26.55
C THR A 46 -8.97 14.72 27.31
N GLU A 47 -10.25 14.35 27.33
CA GLU A 47 -10.70 13.09 27.93
C GLU A 47 -10.17 11.89 27.16
N ILE A 48 -9.60 10.95 27.90
CA ILE A 48 -9.00 9.72 27.36
C ILE A 48 -10.13 8.71 27.19
N GLU A 49 -10.10 8.02 26.06
CA GLU A 49 -11.04 6.98 25.68
C GLU A 49 -10.24 5.74 25.27
N GLU A 50 -10.89 4.59 25.21
CA GLU A 50 -10.22 3.33 24.86
C GLU A 50 -9.48 3.40 23.51
N ARG A 51 -10.07 4.06 22.50
CA ARG A 51 -9.42 4.32 21.21
C ARG A 51 -8.10 5.11 21.32
N HIS A 52 -7.98 5.99 22.32
CA HIS A 52 -6.74 6.73 22.56
C HIS A 52 -5.67 5.81 23.16
N LEU A 53 -6.05 4.87 24.01
CA LEU A 53 -5.16 3.87 24.60
C LEU A 53 -4.69 2.85 23.57
N ASP A 54 -5.60 2.34 22.73
CA ASP A 54 -5.26 1.43 21.63
C ASP A 54 -4.28 2.05 20.65
N TRP A 55 -4.47 3.34 20.35
CA TRP A 55 -3.56 4.10 19.50
C TRP A 55 -2.17 4.23 20.12
N LEU A 56 -2.10 4.48 21.44
CA LEU A 56 -0.84 4.59 22.17
C LEU A 56 -0.11 3.25 22.22
N ASP A 57 -0.81 2.14 22.45
CA ASP A 57 -0.22 0.80 22.49
C ASP A 57 0.33 0.37 21.13
N ARG A 58 -0.43 0.58 20.05
CA ARG A 58 0.01 0.28 18.67
C ARG A 58 1.24 1.07 18.24
N ARG A 59 1.53 2.18 18.92
CA ARG A 59 2.64 3.10 18.60
C ARG A 59 3.69 3.16 19.69
N ASN A 60 3.61 2.30 20.71
CA ASN A 60 4.65 2.19 21.69
C ASN A 60 5.88 1.57 21.00
N PRO A 61 7.00 2.31 20.87
CA PRO A 61 8.19 1.80 20.19
C PRO A 61 8.93 0.74 21.02
N SER A 62 8.41 0.40 22.21
CA SER A 62 8.96 -0.64 23.08
C SER A 62 7.98 -1.81 23.18
N ALA A 63 8.52 -3.03 23.26
CA ALA A 63 7.74 -4.26 23.52
C ALA A 63 7.24 -4.36 24.99
N GLY A 64 7.29 -3.27 25.76
CA GLY A 64 6.87 -3.21 27.15
C GLY A 64 5.58 -2.40 27.35
N PRO A 65 5.06 -2.32 28.59
CA PRO A 65 3.83 -1.60 28.88
C PRO A 65 3.91 -0.12 28.50
N THR A 66 2.83 0.39 27.92
CA THR A 66 2.70 1.80 27.54
C THR A 66 2.23 2.60 28.75
N TYR A 67 2.88 3.72 29.05
CA TYR A 67 2.50 4.59 30.16
C TYR A 67 2.02 5.94 29.65
N LEU A 68 1.03 6.49 30.34
CA LEU A 68 0.47 7.80 30.07
C LEU A 68 0.33 8.59 31.38
N ASP A 69 0.72 9.85 31.34
CA ASP A 69 0.51 10.78 32.44
C ASP A 69 -0.90 11.35 32.34
N VAL A 70 -1.72 11.09 33.34
CA VAL A 70 -3.14 11.47 33.37
C VAL A 70 -3.46 12.38 34.55
N VAL A 71 -4.51 13.17 34.40
CA VAL A 71 -5.10 13.99 35.46
C VAL A 71 -6.59 13.66 35.57
N PHE A 72 -7.07 13.48 36.80
CA PHE A 72 -8.48 13.20 37.07
C PHE A 72 -9.21 14.53 37.28
N LEU A 73 -10.19 14.83 36.43
CA LEU A 73 -11.02 16.02 36.54
C LEU A 73 -12.42 15.62 37.03
N ARG A 74 -12.86 16.20 38.13
CA ARG A 74 -14.21 15.97 38.65
C ARG A 74 -15.22 16.77 37.82
N GLY A 75 -16.14 16.08 37.15
CA GLY A 75 -17.33 16.65 36.54
C GLY A 75 -18.45 16.95 37.55
N GLU A 76 -19.54 17.55 37.07
CA GLU A 76 -20.74 17.84 37.87
C GLU A 76 -21.54 16.56 38.14
N ALA A 77 -21.12 15.75 39.12
CA ALA A 77 -21.86 14.56 39.53
C ALA A 77 -23.06 14.92 40.43
N LYS A 78 -24.23 14.33 40.14
CA LYS A 78 -25.36 14.25 41.10
C LYS A 78 -24.94 13.43 42.32
N ARG A 79 -25.28 13.92 43.51
CA ARG A 79 -24.98 13.36 44.84
C ARG A 79 -25.01 11.82 44.87
N GLY A 80 -23.82 11.22 44.98
CA GLY A 80 -23.56 9.83 45.34
C GLY A 80 -22.21 9.76 46.07
N GLU A 81 -22.07 8.85 47.03
CA GLU A 81 -20.90 8.70 47.92
C GLU A 81 -19.59 8.57 47.14
N ALA A 82 -18.53 9.21 47.65
CA ALA A 82 -17.20 9.14 47.06
C ALA A 82 -16.61 7.75 47.29
N VAL A 83 -16.55 6.94 46.24
CA VAL A 83 -15.75 5.72 46.22
C VAL A 83 -14.28 6.13 46.05
N ASP A 84 -13.42 5.57 46.91
CA ASP A 84 -11.98 5.81 46.89
C ASP A 84 -11.36 5.00 45.75
N LEU A 85 -11.16 5.63 44.59
CA LEU A 85 -10.45 5.01 43.47
C LEU A 85 -9.02 4.69 43.91
N ASP A 86 -8.54 3.48 43.65
CA ASP A 86 -7.15 3.11 43.94
C ASP A 86 -6.20 3.77 42.92
N LEU A 87 -5.84 5.02 43.20
CA LEU A 87 -5.01 5.91 42.36
C LEU A 87 -3.49 5.66 42.52
N ARG A 88 -3.08 4.43 42.89
CA ARG A 88 -1.66 4.09 42.99
C ARG A 88 -0.98 4.29 41.65
N SER A 89 0.13 5.04 41.65
CA SER A 89 1.03 5.08 40.49
C SER A 89 1.63 3.70 40.30
N ASP A 90 1.56 3.15 39.09
CA ASP A 90 2.41 2.03 38.72
C ASP A 90 3.87 2.50 38.85
N GLU A 91 4.75 1.71 39.47
CA GLU A 91 6.18 2.04 39.53
C GLU A 91 6.72 2.15 38.10
N ALA A 92 6.87 3.37 37.60
CA ALA A 92 7.58 3.62 36.36
C ALA A 92 9.01 3.12 36.54
N VAL A 93 9.38 2.05 35.82
CA VAL A 93 10.76 1.54 35.81
C VAL A 93 11.70 2.73 35.58
N PRO A 94 12.69 3.01 36.46
CA PRO A 94 13.55 4.17 36.32
C PRO A 94 14.47 3.94 35.12
N GLY A 95 14.05 4.42 33.95
CA GLY A 95 14.76 4.19 32.70
C GLY A 95 14.38 5.21 31.65
N ARG A 96 15.26 6.20 31.44
CA ARG A 96 15.27 7.26 30.41
C ARG A 96 13.95 8.01 30.23
N SER A 97 14.00 9.34 30.27
CA SER A 97 12.80 10.15 30.00
C SER A 97 12.17 9.73 28.66
N ARG A 98 10.84 9.81 28.52
CA ARG A 98 10.13 9.45 27.29
C ARG A 98 10.78 10.09 26.05
N ARG A 99 11.27 11.32 26.20
CA ARG A 99 12.06 12.06 25.22
C ARG A 99 13.38 11.37 24.87
N GLU A 100 14.18 10.96 25.85
CA GLU A 100 15.45 10.25 25.62
C GLU A 100 15.23 8.90 24.92
N ARG A 101 14.13 8.19 25.23
CA ARG A 101 13.76 6.95 24.53
C ARG A 101 13.39 7.22 23.07
N ALA A 102 12.56 8.23 22.83
CA ALA A 102 12.19 8.65 21.47
C ALA A 102 13.41 9.14 20.66
N GLU A 103 14.30 9.93 21.25
CA GLU A 103 15.54 10.40 20.62
C GLU A 103 16.48 9.23 20.31
N HIS A 104 16.62 8.26 21.22
CA HIS A 104 17.44 7.08 21.00
C HIS A 104 16.91 6.23 19.84
N HIS A 105 15.60 5.97 19.84
CA HIS A 105 14.95 5.18 18.80
C HIS A 105 15.00 5.90 17.44
N SER A 106 14.71 7.21 17.41
CA SER A 106 14.86 8.03 16.19
C SER A 106 16.27 7.93 15.59
N ARG A 107 17.32 7.98 16.42
CA ARG A 107 18.71 7.79 15.96
C ARG A 107 18.96 6.37 15.41
N GLN A 108 18.38 5.35 16.02
CA GLN A 108 18.50 3.97 15.52
C GLN A 108 17.87 3.82 14.13
N VAL A 109 16.67 4.37 13.94
CA VAL A 109 15.95 4.33 12.65
C VAL A 109 16.74 5.05 11.56
N VAL A 110 17.27 6.24 11.86
CA VAL A 110 18.15 6.98 10.95
C VAL A 110 19.38 6.15 10.60
N THR A 111 20.01 5.50 11.58
CA THR A 111 21.19 4.65 11.38
C THR A 111 20.87 3.43 10.50
N HIS A 112 19.72 2.77 10.73
CA HIS A 112 19.26 1.65 9.92
C HIS A 112 19.04 2.08 8.47
N ALA A 113 18.33 3.18 8.26
CA ALA A 113 18.04 3.71 6.92
C ALA A 113 19.33 4.16 6.19
N GLN A 114 20.28 4.79 6.88
CA GLN A 114 21.62 5.10 6.34
C GLN A 114 22.36 3.83 5.91
N THR A 115 22.29 2.78 6.72
CA THR A 115 22.96 1.51 6.43
C THR A 115 22.38 0.86 5.19
N VAL A 116 21.06 0.88 5.01
CA VAL A 116 20.39 0.39 3.79
C VAL A 116 20.88 1.16 2.56
N ALA A 117 20.87 2.50 2.60
CA ALA A 117 21.33 3.32 1.47
C ALA A 117 22.80 3.06 1.12
N LYS A 118 23.68 2.94 2.13
CA LYS A 118 25.10 2.62 1.92
C LYS A 118 25.29 1.23 1.30
N GLN A 119 24.59 0.21 1.81
CA GLN A 119 24.68 -1.15 1.27
C GLN A 119 24.11 -1.23 -0.16
N ALA A 120 23.07 -0.46 -0.48
CA ALA A 120 22.56 -0.33 -1.84
C ALA A 120 23.65 0.23 -2.79
N GLU A 121 24.37 1.26 -2.35
CA GLU A 121 25.49 1.82 -3.11
C GLU A 121 26.63 0.81 -3.31
N ASP A 122 26.97 0.04 -2.27
CA ASP A 122 28.00 -1.02 -2.33
C ASP A 122 27.60 -2.11 -3.34
N VAL A 123 26.34 -2.56 -3.33
CA VAL A 123 25.79 -3.52 -4.31
C VAL A 123 25.90 -2.95 -5.72
N TYR A 124 25.46 -1.72 -5.94
CA TYR A 124 25.56 -1.06 -7.24
C TYR A 124 27.02 -0.96 -7.73
N LYS A 125 27.97 -0.60 -6.86
CA LYS A 125 29.39 -0.53 -7.19
C LYS A 125 29.97 -1.91 -7.53
N ALA A 126 29.56 -2.96 -6.82
CA ALA A 126 29.97 -4.32 -7.11
C ALA A 126 29.50 -4.76 -8.51
N VAL A 127 28.25 -4.45 -8.88
CA VAL A 127 27.75 -4.70 -10.24
C VAL A 127 28.56 -3.91 -11.26
N GLY A 128 28.77 -2.60 -11.03
CA GLY A 128 29.52 -1.71 -11.93
C GLY A 128 30.97 -2.10 -12.25
N LYS A 129 31.60 -2.96 -11.43
CA LYS A 129 32.96 -3.48 -11.65
C LYS A 129 32.99 -4.74 -12.55
N LEU A 130 31.85 -5.36 -12.82
CA LEU A 130 31.75 -6.60 -13.59
C LEU A 130 31.63 -6.30 -15.09
N ASP A 131 32.65 -6.58 -15.90
CA ASP A 131 32.48 -6.58 -17.35
C ASP A 131 31.62 -7.78 -17.76
N PHE A 132 30.32 -7.54 -18.00
CA PHE A 132 29.34 -8.56 -18.39
C PHE A 132 29.47 -8.97 -19.85
N ASN A 133 30.66 -9.39 -20.27
CA ASN A 133 30.81 -10.18 -21.47
C ASN A 133 30.51 -11.64 -21.09
N THR A 134 29.63 -12.29 -21.86
CA THR A 134 29.23 -13.71 -21.73
C THR A 134 30.42 -14.65 -21.57
N ALA A 135 31.54 -14.35 -22.22
CA ALA A 135 32.77 -15.14 -22.16
C ALA A 135 33.61 -14.90 -20.89
N ASP A 136 33.38 -13.79 -20.17
CA ASP A 136 34.21 -13.38 -19.04
C ASP A 136 33.65 -13.81 -17.69
N LEU A 137 32.32 -14.04 -17.56
CA LEU A 137 31.67 -14.57 -16.35
C LEU A 137 32.24 -15.92 -15.85
N ARG A 138 33.03 -16.61 -16.67
CA ARG A 138 33.66 -17.92 -16.37
C ARG A 138 35.19 -17.88 -16.24
N LYS A 139 35.84 -16.72 -16.40
CA LYS A 139 37.28 -16.60 -16.07
C LYS A 139 37.40 -16.43 -14.55
N GLY A 140 38.42 -17.01 -13.91
CA GLY A 140 38.57 -16.98 -12.44
C GLY A 140 38.57 -15.59 -11.77
N THR A 141 38.77 -14.52 -12.55
CA THR A 141 38.60 -13.13 -12.10
C THR A 141 37.13 -12.69 -11.98
N ALA A 142 36.23 -13.18 -12.85
CA ALA A 142 34.80 -12.91 -12.75
C ALA A 142 34.13 -13.74 -11.66
N GLU A 143 34.61 -14.95 -11.38
CA GLU A 143 34.14 -15.76 -10.26
C GLU A 143 34.39 -15.05 -8.91
N ALA A 144 35.56 -14.41 -8.75
CA ALA A 144 35.85 -13.60 -7.57
C ALA A 144 34.94 -12.36 -7.47
N GLY A 145 34.66 -11.69 -8.59
CA GLY A 145 33.75 -10.54 -8.62
C GLY A 145 32.28 -10.92 -8.35
N LEU A 146 31.82 -12.07 -8.84
CA LEU A 146 30.49 -12.60 -8.55
C LEU A 146 30.34 -12.96 -7.07
N ARG A 147 31.37 -13.55 -6.45
CA ARG A 147 31.38 -13.80 -5.00
C ARG A 147 31.40 -12.51 -4.16
N GLU A 148 32.15 -11.49 -4.58
CA GLU A 148 32.11 -10.16 -3.95
C GLU A 148 30.69 -9.57 -4.03
N PHE A 149 30.08 -9.62 -5.22
CA PHE A 149 28.72 -9.16 -5.45
C PHE A 149 27.68 -9.93 -4.62
N GLU A 150 27.75 -11.27 -4.58
CA GLU A 150 26.88 -12.11 -3.77
C GLU A 150 27.01 -11.77 -2.27
N GLY A 151 28.23 -11.54 -1.78
CA GLY A 151 28.49 -11.11 -0.41
C GLY A 151 27.92 -9.73 -0.08
N CYS A 152 28.06 -8.75 -0.99
CA CYS A 152 27.44 -7.44 -0.88
C CYS A 152 25.90 -7.55 -0.86
N PHE A 153 25.33 -8.37 -1.75
CA PHE A 153 23.89 -8.54 -1.87
C PHE A 153 23.28 -9.26 -0.65
N LYS A 154 23.99 -10.25 -0.09
CA LYS A 154 23.61 -10.92 1.17
C LYS A 154 23.62 -9.94 2.35
N SER A 155 24.62 -9.07 2.42
CA SER A 155 24.72 -8.01 3.43
C SER A 155 23.58 -7.00 3.29
N PHE A 156 23.26 -6.60 2.05
CA PHE A 156 22.14 -5.74 1.72
C PHE A 156 20.80 -6.34 2.14
N ARG A 157 20.55 -7.62 1.81
CA ARG A 157 19.36 -8.35 2.30
C ARG A 157 19.23 -8.31 3.82
N GLY A 158 20.34 -8.51 4.55
CA GLY A 158 20.33 -8.52 6.01
C GLY A 158 19.89 -7.17 6.60
N VAL A 159 20.29 -6.05 5.99
CA VAL A 159 19.90 -4.71 6.45
C VAL A 159 18.49 -4.34 6.01
N VAL A 160 18.07 -4.76 4.81
CA VAL A 160 16.69 -4.61 4.31
C VAL A 160 15.71 -5.37 5.20
N LYS A 161 16.03 -6.60 5.58
CA LYS A 161 15.20 -7.39 6.52
C LYS A 161 14.98 -6.66 7.83
N LYS A 162 16.05 -6.07 8.42
CA LYS A 162 15.93 -5.27 9.65
C LYS A 162 15.04 -4.04 9.45
N ALA A 163 15.20 -3.33 8.33
CA ALA A 163 14.38 -2.16 8.02
C ALA A 163 12.90 -2.52 7.81
N ILE A 164 12.61 -3.66 7.17
CA ILE A 164 11.23 -4.14 6.99
C ILE A 164 10.63 -4.61 8.32
N GLY A 165 11.41 -5.30 9.17
CA GLY A 165 10.95 -5.64 10.52
C GLY A 165 10.60 -4.40 11.36
N GLU A 166 11.42 -3.35 11.27
CA GLU A 166 11.16 -2.04 11.89
C GLU A 166 9.88 -1.38 11.33
N TYR A 167 9.72 -1.40 10.00
CA TYR A 167 8.54 -0.89 9.31
C TYR A 167 7.25 -1.62 9.74
N LEU A 168 7.26 -2.96 9.72
CA LEU A 168 6.13 -3.80 10.15
C LEU A 168 5.83 -3.72 11.64
N SER A 169 6.77 -3.21 12.45
CA SER A 169 6.55 -2.93 13.87
C SER A 169 5.92 -1.55 14.12
N GLY A 170 5.52 -0.84 13.05
CA GLY A 170 4.80 0.43 13.12
C GLY A 170 5.68 1.66 12.84
N ASN A 171 6.98 1.48 12.58
CA ASN A 171 7.89 2.58 12.34
C ASN A 171 8.08 2.87 10.85
N THR A 172 7.04 3.46 10.26
CA THR A 172 6.97 3.73 8.82
C THR A 172 8.03 4.70 8.32
N LEU A 173 8.59 5.54 9.21
CA LEU A 173 9.62 6.53 8.90
C LEU A 173 10.91 5.93 8.33
N VAL A 174 11.20 4.65 8.61
CA VAL A 174 12.41 3.99 8.09
C VAL A 174 12.43 3.99 6.56
N MET A 175 11.28 3.79 5.90
CA MET A 175 11.17 3.80 4.44
C MET A 175 11.38 5.20 3.87
N ASP A 176 10.74 6.22 4.46
CA ASP A 176 10.93 7.63 4.07
C ASP A 176 12.38 8.08 4.22
N LEU A 177 13.05 7.62 5.28
CA LEU A 177 14.45 7.98 5.54
C LEU A 177 15.39 7.32 4.54
N ILE A 178 15.15 6.07 4.13
CA ILE A 178 15.93 5.40 3.08
C ILE A 178 15.96 6.26 1.81
N LEU A 179 14.80 6.82 1.43
CA LEU A 179 14.64 7.65 0.23
C LEU A 179 15.31 9.04 0.35
N LYS A 180 15.51 9.54 1.58
CA LYS A 180 16.13 10.85 1.83
C LYS A 180 17.65 10.81 1.78
N PHE A 181 18.28 9.64 1.84
CA PHE A 181 19.73 9.55 1.71
C PHE A 181 20.15 9.84 0.27
N ASN A 182 20.97 10.88 0.13
CA ASN A 182 21.39 11.38 -1.16
C ASN A 182 22.41 10.40 -1.75
N LEU A 183 21.96 9.62 -2.74
CA LEU A 183 22.84 8.76 -3.51
C LEU A 183 23.35 9.52 -4.74
N ASP A 184 24.65 9.40 -5.01
CA ASP A 184 25.33 10.13 -6.08
C ASP A 184 24.78 9.79 -7.48
N LYS A 185 24.23 8.58 -7.65
CA LYS A 185 23.73 8.10 -8.95
C LYS A 185 22.22 8.07 -9.01
N ARG A 186 21.67 8.73 -10.04
CA ARG A 186 20.23 8.83 -10.32
C ARG A 186 19.57 7.45 -10.48
N THR A 187 20.24 6.50 -11.12
CA THR A 187 19.73 5.13 -11.32
C THR A 187 19.54 4.39 -10.00
N VAL A 188 20.50 4.48 -9.08
CA VAL A 188 20.40 3.83 -7.75
C VAL A 188 19.29 4.46 -6.91
N ARG A 189 19.17 5.79 -6.96
CA ARG A 189 18.06 6.50 -6.30
C ARG A 189 16.71 6.11 -6.87
N HIS A 190 16.61 5.98 -8.20
CA HIS A 190 15.41 5.51 -8.88
C HIS A 190 15.02 4.11 -8.39
N SER A 191 15.96 3.16 -8.40
CA SER A 191 15.72 1.80 -7.93
C SER A 191 15.31 1.73 -6.45
N LEU A 192 15.89 2.56 -5.56
CA LEU A 192 15.42 2.64 -4.17
C LEU A 192 14.02 3.24 -4.03
N ASN A 193 13.67 4.24 -4.84
CA ASN A 193 12.31 4.78 -4.87
C ASN A 193 11.31 3.68 -5.23
N VAL A 194 11.63 2.87 -6.24
CA VAL A 194 10.80 1.74 -6.68
C VAL A 194 10.70 0.68 -5.58
N ALA A 195 11.82 0.31 -4.96
CA ALA A 195 11.86 -0.66 -3.85
C ALA A 195 10.97 -0.25 -2.68
N ALA A 196 11.14 0.97 -2.17
CA ALA A 196 10.39 1.45 -1.01
C ALA A 196 8.90 1.59 -1.34
N PHE A 197 8.57 2.14 -2.51
CA PHE A 197 7.18 2.36 -2.89
C PHE A 197 6.45 1.04 -3.19
N ALA A 198 7.10 0.07 -3.85
CA ALA A 198 6.53 -1.26 -4.05
C ALA A 198 6.27 -1.98 -2.71
N THR A 199 7.19 -1.83 -1.75
CA THR A 199 7.05 -2.39 -0.40
C THR A 199 5.87 -1.75 0.33
N GLU A 200 5.69 -0.44 0.20
CA GLU A 200 4.55 0.29 0.77
C GLU A 200 3.22 -0.17 0.15
N LEU A 201 3.15 -0.32 -1.18
CA LEU A 201 1.96 -0.84 -1.85
C LEU A 201 1.58 -2.25 -1.39
N ALA A 202 2.55 -3.15 -1.27
CA ALA A 202 2.33 -4.51 -0.76
C ALA A 202 1.87 -4.50 0.71
N SER A 203 2.48 -3.64 1.53
CA SER A 203 2.13 -3.49 2.94
C SER A 203 0.71 -2.96 3.14
N GLN A 204 0.33 -1.92 2.41
CA GLN A 204 -1.02 -1.36 2.49
C GLN A 204 -2.07 -2.36 2.02
N LEU A 205 -1.80 -3.11 0.94
CA LEU A 205 -2.72 -4.14 0.48
C LEU A 205 -2.99 -5.22 1.54
N ALA A 206 -1.95 -5.61 2.29
CA ALA A 206 -2.03 -6.69 3.28
C ALA A 206 -2.55 -6.24 4.65
N LEU A 207 -2.39 -4.95 5.00
CA LEU A 207 -2.72 -4.41 6.32
C LEU A 207 -4.05 -3.64 6.36
N ASP A 208 -4.55 -3.15 5.23
CA ASP A 208 -5.83 -2.43 5.15
C ASP A 208 -7.05 -3.34 4.89
N SER A 209 -6.85 -4.66 4.73
CA SER A 209 -7.90 -5.67 4.61
C SER A 209 -8.61 -5.90 5.95
N ALA A 210 -9.92 -6.15 5.91
CA ALA A 210 -10.71 -6.42 7.12
C ALA A 210 -10.26 -7.72 7.83
N ASP A 211 -9.82 -8.70 7.04
CA ASP A 211 -9.31 -9.99 7.51
C ASP A 211 -7.76 -10.07 7.48
N GLY A 212 -7.08 -8.92 7.35
CA GLY A 212 -5.63 -8.80 7.45
C GLY A 212 -4.87 -9.70 6.46
N LEU A 213 -3.86 -10.41 6.99
CA LEU A 213 -2.99 -11.30 6.19
C LEU A 213 -3.74 -12.52 5.62
N GLU A 214 -4.86 -12.92 6.22
CA GLU A 214 -5.65 -14.06 5.71
C GLU A 214 -6.27 -13.71 4.36
N GLU A 215 -6.79 -12.50 4.16
CA GLU A 215 -7.28 -12.05 2.84
C GLU A 215 -6.15 -11.82 1.82
N TYR A 216 -4.96 -11.45 2.31
CA TYR A 216 -3.78 -11.30 1.45
C TYR A 216 -3.32 -12.64 0.87
N PHE A 217 -3.35 -13.70 1.69
CA PHE A 217 -2.98 -15.06 1.30
C PHE A 217 -4.17 -15.93 0.86
N GLY A 218 -5.42 -15.47 0.99
CA GLY A 218 -6.63 -16.31 0.84
C GLY A 218 -6.89 -16.89 -0.55
N ASP A 219 -6.15 -16.45 -1.57
CA ASP A 219 -6.14 -17.06 -2.91
C ASP A 219 -5.09 -18.19 -3.05
N VAL A 220 -4.30 -18.47 -2.00
CA VAL A 220 -3.37 -19.60 -1.92
C VAL A 220 -4.13 -20.83 -1.47
N ASP A 221 -3.91 -21.95 -2.16
CA ASP A 221 -4.52 -23.23 -1.78
C ASP A 221 -4.13 -23.59 -0.33
N ASP A 222 -5.07 -24.11 0.46
CA ASP A 222 -4.84 -24.48 1.85
C ASP A 222 -3.70 -25.53 1.96
N GLU A 223 -3.56 -26.41 0.96
CA GLU A 223 -2.42 -27.33 0.86
C GLU A 223 -1.09 -26.61 0.59
N GLU A 224 -1.06 -25.61 -0.31
CA GLU A 224 0.15 -24.82 -0.59
C GLU A 224 0.55 -23.98 0.62
N LEU A 225 -0.43 -23.39 1.31
CA LEU A 225 -0.23 -22.61 2.53
C LEU A 225 0.33 -23.50 3.65
N ARG A 226 -0.19 -24.73 3.81
CA ARG A 226 0.33 -25.74 4.75
C ARG A 226 1.73 -26.21 4.39
N VAL A 227 2.07 -26.35 3.11
CA VAL A 227 3.45 -26.67 2.69
C VAL A 227 4.40 -25.50 2.99
N LEU A 228 3.97 -24.25 2.80
CA LEU A 228 4.75 -23.05 3.06
C LEU A 228 4.99 -22.78 4.56
N ILE A 229 4.00 -23.11 5.38
CA ILE A 229 3.96 -22.80 6.81
C ILE A 229 4.39 -24.00 7.68
N GLY A 230 4.21 -25.23 7.18
CA GLY A 230 4.53 -26.49 7.84
C GLY A 230 3.27 -27.27 8.27
N ASP A 231 3.34 -28.59 8.22
CA ASP A 231 2.20 -29.52 8.29
C ASP A 231 1.94 -30.01 9.74
N GLU A 232 1.27 -29.22 10.59
CA GLU A 232 0.74 -29.66 11.91
C GLU A 232 -0.55 -28.89 12.29
N GLU A 233 -1.42 -29.50 13.12
CA GLU A 233 -2.57 -28.83 13.76
C GLU A 233 -2.09 -27.65 14.61
N ARG A 234 -2.43 -26.41 14.22
CA ARG A 234 -1.95 -25.18 14.87
C ARG A 234 -3.08 -24.33 15.40
N THR A 235 -2.76 -23.54 16.42
CA THR A 235 -3.66 -22.51 16.94
C THR A 235 -3.73 -21.31 15.99
N ALA A 236 -4.80 -20.51 16.08
CA ALA A 236 -4.96 -19.31 15.27
C ALA A 236 -3.83 -18.28 15.49
N GLU A 237 -3.27 -18.21 16.70
CA GLU A 237 -2.16 -17.31 17.05
C GLU A 237 -0.84 -17.74 16.38
N GLU A 238 -0.54 -19.04 16.35
CA GLU A 238 0.64 -19.59 15.68
C GLU A 238 0.59 -19.33 14.17
N LEU A 239 -0.57 -19.54 13.55
CA LEU A 239 -0.79 -19.26 12.13
C LEU A 239 -0.54 -17.78 11.80
N GLN A 240 -1.03 -16.85 12.63
CA GLN A 240 -0.83 -15.42 12.43
C GLN A 240 0.65 -15.00 12.51
N VAL A 241 1.42 -15.59 13.43
CA VAL A 241 2.87 -15.34 13.54
C VAL A 241 3.59 -15.80 12.27
N GLU A 242 3.19 -16.92 11.71
CA GLU A 242 3.83 -17.49 10.53
C GLU A 242 3.44 -16.79 9.24
N LEU A 243 2.17 -16.43 9.08
CA LEU A 243 1.71 -15.56 7.99
C LEU A 243 2.47 -14.23 8.02
N ARG A 244 2.69 -13.65 9.21
CA ARG A 244 3.50 -12.45 9.36
C ARG A 244 4.96 -12.68 8.95
N ALA A 245 5.56 -13.79 9.35
CA ALA A 245 6.93 -14.14 8.98
C ALA A 245 7.08 -14.41 7.47
N LEU A 246 6.07 -15.04 6.85
CA LEU A 246 6.01 -15.25 5.40
C LEU A 246 5.87 -13.91 4.68
N PHE A 247 4.98 -13.04 5.15
CA PHE A 247 4.79 -11.71 4.60
C PHE A 247 6.06 -10.85 4.70
N GLU A 248 6.76 -10.87 5.83
CA GLU A 248 8.07 -10.21 5.97
C GLU A 248 9.06 -10.69 4.90
N ARG A 249 9.09 -12.00 4.60
CA ARG A 249 9.95 -12.56 3.54
C ARG A 249 9.52 -12.06 2.16
N GLU A 250 8.23 -12.04 1.85
CA GLU A 250 7.73 -11.50 0.58
C GLU A 250 8.10 -10.01 0.44
N LEU A 251 7.94 -9.20 1.49
CA LEU A 251 8.32 -7.78 1.46
C LEU A 251 9.83 -7.58 1.25
N VAL A 252 10.68 -8.41 1.88
CA VAL A 252 12.13 -8.36 1.65
C VAL A 252 12.44 -8.64 0.18
N GLU A 253 11.80 -9.65 -0.40
CA GLU A 253 11.98 -10.00 -1.80
C GLU A 253 11.46 -8.91 -2.75
N ILE A 254 10.32 -8.29 -2.44
CA ILE A 254 9.76 -7.13 -3.17
C ILE A 254 10.73 -5.95 -3.13
N PHE A 255 11.30 -5.63 -1.96
CA PHE A 255 12.25 -4.54 -1.82
C PHE A 255 13.53 -4.82 -2.63
N LEU A 256 14.10 -6.03 -2.50
CA LEU A 256 15.28 -6.44 -3.27
C LEU A 256 15.00 -6.42 -4.77
N GLY A 257 13.82 -6.88 -5.20
CA GLY A 257 13.38 -6.87 -6.59
C GLY A 257 13.18 -5.47 -7.14
N GLY A 258 12.52 -4.59 -6.39
CA GLY A 258 12.41 -3.18 -6.75
C GLY A 258 13.77 -2.48 -6.81
N PHE A 259 14.75 -2.88 -6.00
CA PHE A 259 16.10 -2.33 -6.09
C PHE A 259 16.87 -2.89 -7.30
N MET A 260 16.74 -4.18 -7.60
CA MET A 260 17.51 -4.85 -8.65
C MET A 260 16.87 -4.81 -10.03
N HIS A 261 15.63 -4.31 -10.18
CA HIS A 261 14.87 -4.39 -11.45
C HIS A 261 15.64 -3.86 -12.67
N ASP A 262 16.44 -2.81 -12.46
CA ASP A 262 17.23 -2.12 -13.49
C ASP A 262 18.70 -2.56 -13.54
N CYS A 263 19.09 -3.63 -12.85
CA CYS A 263 20.52 -3.99 -12.71
C CYS A 263 21.22 -4.32 -14.04
N GLY A 264 20.47 -4.72 -15.06
CA GLY A 264 20.99 -4.87 -16.43
C GLY A 264 21.48 -3.57 -17.08
N LEU A 265 21.03 -2.41 -16.58
CA LEU A 265 21.43 -1.08 -17.05
C LEU A 265 22.62 -0.49 -16.29
N TRP A 266 23.12 -1.15 -15.24
CA TRP A 266 24.12 -0.54 -14.35
C TRP A 266 25.55 -0.58 -14.92
N ASN A 267 25.78 -1.36 -15.98
CA ASN A 267 27.10 -1.51 -16.60
C ASN A 267 27.09 -0.98 -18.03
N GLU A 268 27.88 0.06 -18.25
CA GLU A 268 28.23 0.62 -19.56
C GLU A 268 29.39 -0.18 -20.19
N PRO A 269 29.51 -0.23 -21.53
CA PRO A 269 28.60 0.31 -22.53
C PRO A 269 27.34 -0.56 -22.74
N TYR A 270 26.21 0.11 -23.03
CA TYR A 270 24.91 -0.52 -23.30
C TYR A 270 24.88 -1.29 -24.63
N PHE A 271 25.64 -2.38 -24.75
CA PHE A 271 25.47 -3.32 -25.87
C PHE A 271 24.21 -4.16 -25.66
N LEU A 272 23.06 -3.58 -25.97
CA LEU A 272 21.74 -4.24 -25.89
C LEU A 272 21.47 -5.07 -27.16
N HIS A 273 22.19 -6.17 -27.35
CA HIS A 273 21.70 -7.22 -28.26
C HIS A 273 20.47 -7.94 -27.66
N GLU A 274 20.34 -7.93 -26.33
CA GLU A 274 19.18 -8.40 -25.56
C GLU A 274 18.65 -7.28 -24.65
N GLY A 275 17.38 -7.36 -24.24
CA GLY A 275 16.77 -6.37 -23.32
C GLY A 275 17.45 -6.35 -21.94
N HIS A 276 17.44 -5.18 -21.28
CA HIS A 276 18.10 -5.00 -19.98
C HIS A 276 17.49 -5.90 -18.88
N GLU A 277 16.23 -6.29 -19.03
CA GLU A 277 15.56 -7.23 -18.15
C GLU A 277 16.18 -8.63 -18.25
N VAL A 278 16.51 -9.09 -19.46
CA VAL A 278 17.16 -10.38 -19.68
C VAL A 278 18.59 -10.36 -19.11
N LYS A 279 19.32 -9.26 -19.35
CA LYS A 279 20.67 -9.09 -18.80
C LYS A 279 20.68 -9.09 -17.27
N GLY A 280 19.75 -8.37 -16.63
CA GLY A 280 19.61 -8.34 -15.17
C GLY A 280 19.17 -9.69 -14.59
N ALA A 281 18.21 -10.36 -15.24
CA ALA A 281 17.75 -11.69 -14.87
C ALA A 281 18.87 -12.72 -14.89
N ARG A 282 19.72 -12.68 -15.92
CA ARG A 282 20.92 -13.52 -16.03
C ARG A 282 21.90 -13.27 -14.89
N LEU A 283 22.21 -12.01 -14.59
CA LEU A 283 23.09 -11.66 -13.46
C LEU A 283 22.61 -12.30 -12.15
N ILE A 284 21.32 -12.20 -11.84
CA ILE A 284 20.76 -12.80 -10.63
C ILE A 284 20.71 -14.32 -10.71
N TRP A 285 20.50 -14.89 -11.89
CA TRP A 285 20.44 -16.33 -12.08
C TRP A 285 21.76 -17.04 -11.78
N GLU A 286 22.89 -16.38 -12.04
CA GLU A 286 24.23 -16.91 -11.72
C GLU A 286 24.53 -16.97 -10.21
N LEU A 287 23.65 -16.41 -9.36
CA LEU A 287 23.83 -16.40 -7.91
C LEU A 287 22.98 -17.48 -7.24
N ASP A 288 23.58 -18.64 -7.00
CA ASP A 288 22.92 -19.82 -6.43
C ASP A 288 22.26 -19.55 -5.07
N GLU A 289 22.93 -18.81 -4.18
CA GLU A 289 22.32 -18.48 -2.88
C GLU A 289 21.08 -17.61 -3.07
N VAL A 290 21.13 -16.63 -3.99
CA VAL A 290 20.01 -15.71 -4.26
C VAL A 290 18.79 -16.46 -4.76
N ARG A 291 18.97 -17.42 -5.68
CA ARG A 291 17.88 -18.26 -6.18
C ARG A 291 17.19 -19.05 -5.07
N THR A 292 17.89 -19.33 -3.97
CA THR A 292 17.36 -20.06 -2.82
C THR A 292 16.51 -19.17 -1.90
N TYR A 293 16.96 -17.94 -1.59
CA TYR A 293 16.27 -17.08 -0.63
C TYR A 293 15.37 -15.99 -1.26
N ALA A 294 15.48 -15.77 -2.56
CA ALA A 294 14.65 -14.83 -3.34
C ALA A 294 14.28 -15.45 -4.70
N PRO A 295 13.48 -16.54 -4.70
CA PRO A 295 13.19 -17.36 -5.90
C PRO A 295 12.40 -16.62 -7.00
N SER A 296 11.71 -15.55 -6.66
CA SER A 296 10.90 -14.70 -7.54
C SER A 296 11.71 -13.54 -8.12
N LEU A 297 12.91 -13.25 -7.60
CA LEU A 297 13.70 -12.07 -7.98
C LEU A 297 13.96 -11.97 -9.48
N VAL A 298 14.29 -13.10 -10.12
CA VAL A 298 14.47 -13.19 -11.58
C VAL A 298 13.18 -12.85 -12.32
N LYS A 299 12.03 -13.29 -11.81
CA LYS A 299 10.71 -13.01 -12.39
C LYS A 299 10.34 -11.54 -12.23
N ILE A 300 10.63 -10.95 -11.06
CA ILE A 300 10.45 -9.51 -10.81
C ILE A 300 11.25 -8.70 -11.83
N ILE A 301 12.55 -9.00 -12.00
CA ILE A 301 13.41 -8.29 -12.96
C ILE A 301 12.91 -8.50 -14.40
N LEU A 302 12.48 -9.71 -14.76
CA LEU A 302 11.97 -9.95 -16.10
C LEU A 302 10.69 -9.17 -16.38
N PHE A 303 9.73 -9.11 -15.47
CA PHE A 303 8.39 -8.59 -15.78
C PHE A 303 8.11 -7.16 -15.30
N HIS A 304 9.07 -6.49 -14.65
CA HIS A 304 8.83 -5.15 -14.08
C HIS A 304 8.36 -4.11 -15.11
N SER A 305 8.74 -4.24 -16.38
CA SER A 305 8.39 -3.29 -17.44
C SER A 305 7.07 -3.60 -18.16
N ASP A 306 6.46 -4.77 -17.91
CA ASP A 306 5.33 -5.31 -18.68
C ASP A 306 3.97 -5.25 -17.94
N ILE A 307 3.82 -4.35 -16.96
CA ILE A 307 2.62 -4.28 -16.11
C ILE A 307 1.29 -4.26 -16.86
N THR A 308 1.21 -3.59 -18.02
CA THR A 308 -0.03 -3.55 -18.82
C THR A 308 -0.39 -4.88 -19.46
N ARG A 309 0.60 -5.74 -19.74
CA ARG A 309 0.36 -7.10 -20.22
C ARG A 309 0.07 -8.04 -19.06
N LEU A 310 0.70 -7.85 -17.90
CA LEU A 310 0.38 -8.63 -16.70
C LEU A 310 -1.04 -8.35 -16.18
N ALA A 311 -1.60 -7.19 -16.49
CA ALA A 311 -2.96 -6.84 -16.09
C ALA A 311 -4.04 -7.69 -16.77
N ASP A 312 -3.80 -8.19 -17.99
CA ASP A 312 -4.79 -8.95 -18.79
C ASP A 312 -4.33 -10.32 -19.27
N ARG A 313 -3.06 -10.71 -19.02
CA ARG A 313 -2.47 -11.96 -19.52
C ARG A 313 -1.65 -12.66 -18.45
N CYS A 314 -1.60 -13.99 -18.57
CA CYS A 314 -0.70 -14.84 -17.80
C CYS A 314 0.72 -14.74 -18.36
N GLY A 315 1.66 -14.28 -17.52
CA GLY A 315 3.09 -14.26 -17.84
C GLY A 315 3.72 -15.65 -17.74
N VAL A 316 4.64 -15.94 -18.66
CA VAL A 316 5.43 -17.17 -18.69
C VAL A 316 6.90 -16.82 -18.83
N VAL A 317 7.72 -17.32 -17.90
CA VAL A 317 9.18 -17.31 -18.05
C VAL A 317 9.59 -18.54 -18.81
N LYS A 318 10.44 -18.37 -19.81
CA LYS A 318 11.17 -19.45 -20.46
C LYS A 318 12.64 -19.28 -20.21
N ILE A 319 13.22 -20.30 -19.62
CA ILE A 319 14.66 -20.47 -19.42
C ILE A 319 15.09 -21.38 -20.56
N VAL A 320 15.75 -20.80 -21.56
CA VAL A 320 16.20 -21.52 -22.75
C VAL A 320 17.68 -21.83 -22.54
N GLU A 321 18.00 -23.12 -22.55
CA GLU A 321 19.39 -23.59 -22.59
C GLU A 321 19.79 -23.65 -24.08
N ASP A 322 20.86 -22.96 -24.46
CA ASP A 322 21.33 -22.97 -25.84
C ASP A 322 21.68 -24.40 -26.28
N SER A 323 21.16 -24.81 -27.43
CA SER A 323 21.38 -26.16 -27.98
C SER A 323 22.81 -26.40 -28.43
N GLU A 324 23.59 -25.34 -28.72
CA GLU A 324 25.00 -25.46 -29.11
C GLU A 324 25.96 -25.28 -27.93
N ASP A 325 25.53 -24.61 -26.86
CA ASP A 325 26.25 -24.44 -25.59
C ASP A 325 25.25 -24.53 -24.42
N PRO A 326 25.02 -25.73 -23.84
CA PRO A 326 24.05 -25.93 -22.76
C PRO A 326 24.28 -25.06 -21.52
N GLU A 327 25.47 -24.46 -21.42
CA GLU A 327 25.81 -23.53 -20.34
C GLU A 327 25.34 -22.10 -20.65
N GLN A 328 24.91 -21.76 -21.86
CA GLN A 328 24.31 -20.45 -22.20
C GLN A 328 22.81 -20.46 -21.91
N ILE A 329 22.45 -19.92 -20.75
CA ILE A 329 21.06 -19.69 -20.35
C ILE A 329 20.61 -18.31 -20.83
N THR A 330 19.52 -18.28 -21.60
CA THR A 330 18.80 -17.04 -21.94
C THR A 330 17.35 -17.08 -21.44
N PHE A 331 16.75 -15.91 -21.28
CA PHE A 331 15.39 -15.76 -20.79
C PHE A 331 14.48 -15.20 -21.87
N LYS A 332 13.29 -15.80 -22.02
CA LYS A 332 12.22 -15.25 -22.84
C LYS A 332 10.96 -15.05 -21.99
N ARG A 333 10.30 -13.93 -22.24
CA ARG A 333 9.01 -13.56 -21.63
C ARG A 333 7.93 -13.81 -22.66
N GLU A 334 6.91 -14.57 -22.30
CA GLU A 334 5.75 -14.80 -23.13
C GLU A 334 4.47 -14.50 -22.34
N PHE A 335 3.40 -14.12 -23.06
CA PHE A 335 2.13 -13.74 -22.46
C PHE A 335 1.00 -14.49 -23.14
N TYR A 336 0.16 -15.15 -22.35
CA TYR A 336 -0.96 -15.95 -22.81
C TYR A 336 -2.27 -15.41 -22.23
N LYS A 337 -3.38 -15.61 -22.93
CA LYS A 337 -4.69 -15.14 -22.44
C LYS A 337 -5.11 -15.84 -21.15
N THR A 338 -4.79 -17.13 -21.02
CA THR A 338 -5.12 -17.93 -19.84
C THR A 338 -3.95 -18.79 -19.40
N ALA A 339 -3.94 -19.18 -18.12
CA ALA A 339 -2.95 -20.12 -17.59
C ALA A 339 -3.03 -21.49 -18.28
N LYS A 340 -4.23 -21.89 -18.69
CA LYS A 340 -4.45 -23.11 -19.48
C LYS A 340 -3.74 -23.05 -20.83
N ASP A 341 -3.88 -21.93 -21.55
CA ASP A 341 -3.20 -21.74 -22.84
C ASP A 341 -1.68 -21.74 -22.67
N ALA A 342 -1.18 -21.12 -21.59
CA ALA A 342 0.23 -21.14 -21.24
C ALA A 342 0.74 -22.56 -21.01
N ASN A 343 0.04 -23.36 -20.18
CA ASN A 343 0.43 -24.74 -19.89
C ASN A 343 0.42 -25.62 -21.14
N ILE A 344 -0.62 -25.52 -21.97
CA ILE A 344 -0.67 -26.24 -23.26
C ILE A 344 0.51 -25.85 -24.15
N ALA A 345 0.85 -24.56 -24.21
CA ALA A 345 1.98 -24.09 -25.01
C ALA A 345 3.35 -24.50 -24.46
N LEU A 346 3.45 -24.80 -23.17
CA LEU A 346 4.65 -25.38 -22.55
C LEU A 346 4.76 -26.88 -22.86
N GLU A 347 3.67 -27.63 -22.73
CA GLU A 347 3.62 -29.07 -23.01
C GLU A 347 3.88 -29.42 -24.49
N MET A 348 3.37 -28.59 -25.41
CA MET A 348 3.38 -28.88 -26.85
C MET A 348 4.69 -28.49 -27.56
N ARG A 349 5.66 -27.89 -26.86
CA ARG A 349 6.88 -27.37 -27.49
C ARG A 349 8.05 -28.34 -27.32
N PRO A 350 8.64 -28.86 -28.42
CA PRO A 350 9.88 -29.61 -28.35
C PRO A 350 11.08 -28.66 -28.14
N GLY A 351 12.01 -29.02 -27.24
CA GLY A 351 13.29 -28.33 -27.04
C GLY A 351 13.84 -28.42 -25.62
N ASN A 352 15.12 -28.06 -25.44
CA ASN A 352 15.77 -27.92 -24.12
C ASN A 352 15.43 -26.55 -23.51
N PHE A 353 14.27 -26.43 -22.88
CA PHE A 353 13.91 -25.23 -22.13
C PHE A 353 13.09 -25.60 -20.90
N MET A 354 13.28 -24.85 -19.82
CA MET A 354 12.41 -24.89 -18.64
C MET A 354 11.46 -23.70 -18.70
N GLY A 355 10.17 -23.97 -18.92
CA GLY A 355 9.12 -22.95 -18.85
C GLY A 355 8.38 -22.98 -17.53
N ARG A 356 8.09 -21.82 -16.95
CA ARG A 356 7.26 -21.68 -15.74
C ARG A 356 6.25 -20.56 -15.93
N VAL A 357 4.99 -20.88 -15.67
CA VAL A 357 3.91 -19.87 -15.57
C VAL A 357 4.09 -19.11 -14.26
N LEU A 358 3.83 -17.80 -14.25
CA LEU A 358 3.83 -17.02 -13.01
C LEU A 358 2.70 -17.51 -12.09
N SER A 359 3.05 -17.90 -10.87
CA SER A 359 2.08 -18.25 -9.83
C SER A 359 1.45 -17.00 -9.20
N GLN A 360 0.43 -17.18 -8.36
CA GLN A 360 -0.11 -16.06 -7.56
C GLN A 360 0.94 -15.47 -6.62
N GLU A 361 1.78 -16.32 -6.01
CA GLU A 361 2.91 -15.88 -5.20
C GLU A 361 3.87 -14.99 -5.99
N ASP A 362 4.19 -15.36 -7.24
CA ASP A 362 5.02 -14.53 -8.10
C ASP A 362 4.36 -13.18 -8.37
N LEU A 363 3.06 -13.18 -8.70
CA LEU A 363 2.31 -11.97 -9.01
C LEU A 363 2.22 -11.02 -7.81
N ARG A 364 2.08 -11.52 -6.57
CA ARG A 364 2.11 -10.71 -5.34
C ARG A 364 3.39 -9.91 -5.19
N LYS A 365 4.49 -10.38 -5.77
CA LYS A 365 5.80 -9.72 -5.70
C LYS A 365 6.12 -8.91 -6.97
N VAL A 366 5.74 -9.41 -8.14
CA VAL A 366 5.99 -8.78 -9.44
C VAL A 366 5.11 -7.53 -9.66
N VAL A 367 3.81 -7.64 -9.38
CA VAL A 367 2.83 -6.56 -9.65
C VAL A 367 3.15 -5.26 -8.89
N PRO A 368 3.43 -5.25 -7.58
CA PRO A 368 3.73 -4.00 -6.87
C PRO A 368 5.01 -3.35 -7.40
N VAL A 369 6.04 -4.12 -7.75
CA VAL A 369 7.29 -3.59 -8.34
C VAL A 369 7.03 -2.99 -9.71
N ALA A 370 6.31 -3.70 -10.57
CA ALA A 370 6.01 -3.24 -11.93
C ALA A 370 5.09 -2.00 -11.95
N LEU A 371 4.15 -1.92 -11.00
CA LEU A 371 3.33 -0.73 -10.78
C LEU A 371 4.16 0.45 -10.26
N ALA A 372 5.00 0.22 -9.24
CA ALA A 372 5.87 1.25 -8.67
C ALA A 372 6.84 1.81 -9.71
N GLU A 373 7.46 0.94 -10.50
CA GLU A 373 8.38 1.32 -11.58
C GLU A 373 7.68 2.21 -12.61
N ARG A 374 6.55 1.75 -13.16
CA ARG A 374 5.80 2.55 -14.13
C ARG A 374 5.34 3.89 -13.54
N TYR A 375 4.90 3.89 -12.29
CA TYR A 375 4.43 5.11 -11.63
C TYR A 375 5.56 6.11 -11.40
N ILE A 376 6.68 5.68 -10.83
CA ILE A 376 7.82 6.55 -10.50
C ILE A 376 8.48 7.06 -11.78
N THR A 377 8.74 6.17 -12.74
CA THR A 377 9.37 6.55 -14.02
C THR A 377 8.55 7.58 -14.78
N GLN A 378 7.22 7.47 -14.79
CA GLN A 378 6.38 8.43 -15.51
C GLN A 378 6.18 9.75 -14.75
N THR A 379 6.30 9.76 -13.42
CA THR A 379 6.10 10.97 -12.60
C THR A 379 7.39 11.74 -12.30
N GLN A 380 8.57 11.13 -12.49
CA GLN A 380 9.88 11.75 -12.18
C GLN A 380 10.74 12.08 -13.42
N ASN A 381 10.22 11.87 -14.64
CA ASN A 381 10.96 12.14 -15.87
C ASN A 381 10.88 13.60 -16.35
N VAL A 382 11.71 13.99 -17.32
CA VAL A 382 11.77 15.38 -17.87
C VAL A 382 10.44 15.80 -18.48
N ASN A 383 9.68 14.85 -19.05
CA ASN A 383 8.30 15.00 -19.49
C ASN A 383 7.35 14.33 -18.48
N ALA A 384 7.50 14.64 -17.18
CA ALA A 384 6.72 14.01 -16.12
C ALA A 384 5.22 14.20 -16.36
N LYS A 385 4.50 13.08 -16.36
CA LYS A 385 3.04 13.09 -16.31
C LYS A 385 2.61 13.40 -14.88
N SER A 386 1.47 14.06 -14.75
CA SER A 386 0.82 14.17 -13.44
C SER A 386 0.44 12.77 -12.92
N ARG A 387 0.42 12.62 -11.59
CA ARG A 387 0.01 11.35 -10.94
C ARG A 387 -1.36 10.87 -11.46
N VAL A 388 -2.28 11.82 -11.68
CA VAL A 388 -3.63 11.57 -12.19
C VAL A 388 -3.60 10.98 -13.60
N GLU A 389 -2.75 11.50 -14.50
CA GLU A 389 -2.62 10.96 -15.86
C GLU A 389 -2.06 9.53 -15.84
N VAL A 390 -1.04 9.26 -15.03
CA VAL A 390 -0.44 7.93 -14.91
C VAL A 390 -1.44 6.92 -14.37
N ILE A 391 -2.13 7.25 -13.28
CA ILE A 391 -3.20 6.41 -12.71
C ILE A 391 -4.32 6.21 -13.73
N GLY A 392 -4.72 7.26 -14.44
CA GLY A 392 -5.75 7.20 -15.48
C GLY A 392 -5.38 6.27 -16.65
N GLU A 393 -4.11 6.24 -17.05
CA GLU A 393 -3.61 5.32 -18.08
C GLU A 393 -3.57 3.88 -17.58
N LEU A 394 -3.03 3.63 -16.39
CA LEU A 394 -3.00 2.31 -15.76
C LEU A 394 -4.42 1.76 -15.59
N ALA A 395 -5.35 2.62 -15.19
CA ALA A 395 -6.73 2.25 -14.99
C ALA A 395 -7.46 1.83 -16.27
N ARG A 396 -6.90 2.04 -17.47
CA ARG A 396 -7.48 1.51 -18.73
C ARG A 396 -7.29 0.01 -18.85
N TYR A 397 -6.23 -0.54 -18.26
CA TYR A 397 -5.87 -1.95 -18.34
C TYR A 397 -6.43 -2.78 -17.19
N LEU A 398 -7.22 -2.17 -16.30
CA LEU A 398 -7.86 -2.85 -15.19
C LEU A 398 -8.75 -3.99 -15.67
N ALA A 399 -8.32 -5.20 -15.33
CA ALA A 399 -9.14 -6.39 -15.17
C ALA A 399 -9.20 -6.76 -13.68
N ASP A 400 -10.09 -7.68 -13.31
CA ASP A 400 -10.24 -8.16 -11.93
C ASP A 400 -8.95 -8.83 -11.39
N GLY A 401 -8.96 -9.18 -10.11
CA GLY A 401 -7.86 -9.87 -9.45
C GLY A 401 -6.80 -8.94 -8.85
N LEU A 402 -5.57 -9.44 -8.73
CA LEU A 402 -4.51 -8.81 -7.94
C LEU A 402 -4.08 -7.43 -8.47
N PHE A 403 -4.09 -7.24 -9.79
CA PHE A 403 -3.80 -5.93 -10.39
C PHE A 403 -4.82 -4.88 -9.96
N ALA A 404 -6.11 -5.21 -9.93
CA ALA A 404 -7.15 -4.31 -9.44
C ALA A 404 -6.96 -3.97 -7.96
N ARG A 405 -6.65 -4.97 -7.13
CA ARG A 405 -6.37 -4.78 -5.70
C ARG A 405 -5.23 -3.79 -5.48
N TYR A 406 -4.09 -3.99 -6.14
CA TYR A 406 -2.97 -3.05 -6.05
C TYR A 406 -3.24 -1.65 -6.64
N MET A 407 -4.05 -1.56 -7.69
CA MET A 407 -4.49 -0.28 -8.24
C MET A 407 -5.37 0.50 -7.25
N VAL A 408 -6.22 -0.19 -6.48
CA VAL A 408 -6.99 0.43 -5.38
C VAL A 408 -6.02 0.99 -4.34
N THR A 409 -5.06 0.19 -3.89
CA THR A 409 -4.03 0.60 -2.93
C THR A 409 -3.24 1.81 -3.43
N LEU A 410 -2.79 1.79 -4.69
CA LEU A 410 -2.09 2.91 -5.33
C LEU A 410 -2.94 4.19 -5.29
N CYS A 411 -4.24 4.12 -5.60
CA CYS A 411 -5.11 5.30 -5.52
C CYS A 411 -5.27 5.79 -4.08
N ASN A 412 -5.42 4.87 -3.12
CA ASN A 412 -5.63 5.20 -1.71
C ASN A 412 -4.38 5.79 -1.02
N SER A 413 -3.19 5.38 -1.44
CA SER A 413 -1.93 6.00 -0.99
C SER A 413 -1.81 7.49 -1.38
N GLN A 414 -2.63 7.97 -2.33
CA GLN A 414 -2.58 9.33 -2.89
C GLN A 414 -3.76 10.21 -2.45
N VAL A 415 -4.49 9.81 -1.40
CA VAL A 415 -5.79 10.41 -1.03
C VAL A 415 -5.62 11.84 -0.53
N GLU A 416 -5.80 12.77 -1.47
CA GLU A 416 -6.68 13.92 -1.27
C GLU A 416 -7.68 14.11 -2.45
N VAL A 417 -7.41 13.67 -3.69
CA VAL A 417 -8.28 14.06 -4.85
C VAL A 417 -8.30 13.10 -6.07
N ILE A 418 -7.89 11.82 -5.98
CA ILE A 418 -7.77 10.97 -7.20
C ILE A 418 -8.77 9.80 -7.20
N ALA A 419 -9.76 9.85 -8.10
CA ALA A 419 -10.75 8.77 -8.30
C ALA A 419 -10.93 8.46 -9.79
N PRO A 420 -10.14 7.55 -10.38
CA PRO A 420 -10.10 7.35 -11.84
C PRO A 420 -11.49 7.10 -12.45
N ARG A 421 -11.68 7.39 -13.74
CA ARG A 421 -12.98 7.42 -14.45
C ARG A 421 -13.88 6.21 -14.21
N ARG A 422 -13.34 5.05 -13.85
CA ARG A 422 -14.09 3.81 -13.59
C ARG A 422 -13.94 3.34 -12.14
N ALA A 423 -13.71 4.21 -11.18
CA ALA A 423 -13.61 3.82 -9.77
C ALA A 423 -14.98 3.78 -9.08
N TYR A 424 -15.15 2.82 -8.17
CA TYR A 424 -16.04 2.96 -7.04
C TYR A 424 -15.32 3.72 -5.92
N VAL A 425 -16.02 4.67 -5.33
CA VAL A 425 -15.49 5.55 -4.31
C VAL A 425 -16.44 5.56 -3.12
N ARG A 426 -15.91 5.26 -1.95
CA ARG A 426 -16.56 5.53 -0.68
C ARG A 426 -16.22 6.95 -0.25
N MET A 427 -17.26 7.72 0.05
CA MET A 427 -17.15 9.09 0.53
C MET A 427 -17.49 9.16 2.01
N ALA A 428 -16.72 9.97 2.74
CA ALA A 428 -17.03 10.36 4.10
C ALA A 428 -16.91 11.88 4.28
N GLY A 429 -17.77 12.48 5.11
CA GLY A 429 -17.77 13.92 5.40
C GLY A 429 -19.14 14.57 5.24
N SER A 430 -19.21 15.81 4.74
CA SER A 430 -20.47 16.57 4.66
C SER A 430 -20.70 17.22 3.30
N LEU A 431 -21.94 17.12 2.79
CA LEU A 431 -22.36 17.62 1.50
C LEU A 431 -23.62 18.50 1.68
N THR A 432 -23.64 19.68 1.07
CA THR A 432 -24.84 20.53 1.07
C THR A 432 -25.65 20.31 -0.21
N ILE A 433 -26.89 19.85 -0.07
CA ILE A 433 -27.86 19.64 -1.16
C ILE A 433 -29.03 20.64 -1.05
N SER A 434 -29.73 20.88 -2.16
CA SER A 434 -30.90 21.77 -2.18
C SER A 434 -32.15 20.94 -2.45
N LEU A 435 -32.99 20.75 -1.44
CA LEU A 435 -34.27 20.06 -1.60
C LEU A 435 -35.34 21.04 -2.10
N GLU A 436 -36.06 20.68 -3.16
CA GLU A 436 -37.29 21.36 -3.59
C GLU A 436 -38.50 20.60 -3.05
N ASP A 437 -39.10 21.12 -1.97
CA ASP A 437 -40.39 20.61 -1.49
C ASP A 437 -41.53 21.39 -2.17
N ARG A 438 -42.48 20.67 -2.78
CA ARG A 438 -43.66 21.25 -3.45
C ARG A 438 -44.47 22.16 -2.52
N LYS A 439 -44.36 22.01 -1.19
CA LYS A 439 -45.09 22.83 -0.22
C LYS A 439 -44.27 23.92 0.49
N GLN A 440 -42.94 23.80 0.57
CA GLN A 440 -42.10 24.69 1.40
C GLN A 440 -41.01 25.45 0.63
N GLY A 441 -40.90 25.26 -0.69
CA GLY A 441 -39.88 25.93 -1.51
C GLY A 441 -38.50 25.27 -1.41
N ARG A 442 -37.46 25.99 -1.83
CA ARG A 442 -36.06 25.49 -1.80
C ARG A 442 -35.49 25.57 -0.39
N ARG A 443 -34.99 24.44 0.13
CA ARG A 443 -34.26 24.36 1.40
C ARG A 443 -32.89 23.72 1.19
N ALA A 444 -31.85 24.35 1.72
CA ALA A 444 -30.53 23.73 1.80
C ALA A 444 -30.49 22.73 2.96
N LEU A 445 -30.09 21.49 2.69
CA LEU A 445 -29.88 20.44 3.68
C LEU A 445 -28.39 20.06 3.67
N ARG A 446 -27.77 20.07 4.84
CA ARG A 446 -26.46 19.47 5.05
C ARG A 446 -26.66 17.97 5.29
N LEU A 447 -26.16 17.17 4.37
CA LEU A 447 -26.13 15.72 4.41
C LEU A 447 -24.77 15.30 4.97
N GLU A 448 -24.76 14.59 6.10
CA GLU A 448 -23.58 13.87 6.53
C GLU A 448 -23.49 12.58 5.72
N VAL A 449 -22.37 12.42 5.03
CA VAL A 449 -22.06 11.36 4.10
C VAL A 449 -21.11 10.46 4.85
N THR A 450 -21.54 9.27 5.26
CA THR A 450 -20.66 8.28 5.92
C THR A 450 -20.82 6.95 5.21
N ASP A 451 -19.71 6.42 4.71
CA ASP A 451 -19.65 5.19 3.91
C ASP A 451 -20.53 5.21 2.66
N PHE A 452 -20.69 6.38 2.05
CA PHE A 452 -21.55 6.54 0.89
C PHE A 452 -20.81 6.15 -0.39
N GLU A 453 -21.37 5.25 -1.19
CA GLU A 453 -20.69 4.73 -2.38
C GLU A 453 -21.15 5.42 -3.68
N ALA A 454 -20.18 5.90 -4.46
CA ALA A 454 -20.38 6.56 -5.74
C ALA A 454 -19.49 5.94 -6.83
N GLY A 455 -19.94 6.04 -8.08
CA GLY A 455 -19.11 5.80 -9.25
C GLY A 455 -18.46 7.09 -9.74
N SER A 456 -17.25 6.99 -10.28
CA SER A 456 -16.57 8.13 -10.92
C SER A 456 -17.08 8.38 -12.34
N ILE A 457 -17.18 9.65 -12.72
CA ILE A 457 -17.47 10.08 -14.09
C ILE A 457 -16.45 11.15 -14.49
N HIS A 458 -15.53 10.77 -15.37
CA HIS A 458 -14.58 11.68 -16.03
C HIS A 458 -13.68 12.56 -15.11
N HIS A 459 -12.36 12.40 -15.28
CA HIS A 459 -11.39 13.40 -14.83
C HIS A 459 -11.02 14.27 -16.02
N GLY A 460 -11.60 15.46 -16.09
CA GLY A 460 -11.25 16.45 -17.10
C GLY A 460 -10.22 17.45 -16.56
N PRO A 461 -9.76 18.40 -17.40
CA PRO A 461 -8.97 19.55 -16.95
C PRO A 461 -9.79 20.57 -16.13
N ASP A 462 -11.02 20.22 -15.74
CA ASP A 462 -11.91 21.10 -14.99
C ASP A 462 -11.39 21.32 -13.56
N ARG A 463 -11.61 22.55 -13.10
CA ARG A 463 -11.30 23.08 -11.76
C ARG A 463 -11.96 22.31 -10.61
N ASN A 464 -12.87 21.37 -10.90
CA ASN A 464 -13.70 20.68 -9.91
C ASN A 464 -13.66 19.14 -9.98
N SER A 465 -12.73 18.53 -10.73
CA SER A 465 -12.60 17.06 -10.75
C SER A 465 -12.09 16.53 -9.39
N PRO A 466 -12.49 15.32 -8.96
CA PRO A 466 -13.38 14.37 -9.63
C PRO A 466 -14.86 14.77 -9.63
N HIS A 467 -15.60 14.26 -10.62
CA HIS A 467 -17.06 14.28 -10.66
C HIS A 467 -17.57 12.87 -10.41
N LEU A 468 -18.57 12.72 -9.53
CA LEU A 468 -19.06 11.43 -9.07
C LEU A 468 -20.58 11.34 -9.23
N ILE A 469 -21.09 10.13 -9.44
CA ILE A 469 -22.51 9.80 -9.41
C ILE A 469 -22.75 8.79 -8.29
N SER A 470 -23.68 9.10 -7.38
CA SER A 470 -24.10 8.13 -6.37
C SER A 470 -24.73 6.92 -7.04
N LEU A 471 -24.24 5.73 -6.71
CA LEU A 471 -24.79 4.48 -7.25
C LEU A 471 -25.55 3.69 -6.19
N PHE A 472 -25.15 3.87 -4.94
CA PHE A 472 -25.73 3.18 -3.79
C PHE A 472 -25.98 4.17 -2.65
N VAL A 473 -26.98 3.84 -1.84
CA VAL A 473 -27.35 4.53 -0.61
C VAL A 473 -27.32 3.55 0.55
N ARG A 474 -26.90 4.04 1.70
CA ARG A 474 -26.85 3.25 2.93
C ARG A 474 -28.18 3.32 3.65
N ARG A 475 -28.74 2.16 4.00
CA ARG A 475 -29.93 2.03 4.83
C ARG A 475 -29.60 2.25 6.30
N ALA A 476 -30.63 2.54 7.11
CA ALA A 476 -30.49 2.77 8.54
C ALA A 476 -29.95 1.57 9.34
N ASP A 477 -30.08 0.36 8.80
CA ASP A 477 -29.56 -0.89 9.35
C ASP A 477 -28.11 -1.19 8.90
N GLY A 478 -27.51 -0.31 8.09
CA GLY A 478 -26.16 -0.46 7.55
C GLY A 478 -26.10 -1.22 6.21
N ALA A 479 -27.22 -1.78 5.72
CA ALA A 479 -27.27 -2.46 4.43
C ALA A 479 -27.20 -1.48 3.25
N ARG A 480 -26.91 -2.00 2.05
CA ARG A 480 -26.74 -1.20 0.83
C ARG A 480 -27.96 -1.37 -0.08
N ASP A 481 -28.55 -0.24 -0.50
CA ASP A 481 -29.57 -0.20 -1.54
C ASP A 481 -29.05 0.53 -2.78
N LYS A 482 -29.51 0.11 -3.95
CA LYS A 482 -29.24 0.82 -5.20
C LYS A 482 -30.00 2.14 -5.20
N ALA A 483 -29.30 3.25 -5.46
CA ALA A 483 -29.93 4.55 -5.57
C ALA A 483 -30.95 4.56 -6.73
N GLU A 484 -32.09 5.22 -6.50
CA GLU A 484 -33.16 5.32 -7.51
C GLU A 484 -32.64 5.99 -8.78
N PHE A 485 -32.97 5.40 -9.93
CA PHE A 485 -32.49 5.89 -11.21
C PHE A 485 -33.08 7.26 -11.55
N VAL A 486 -32.22 8.19 -11.97
CA VAL A 486 -32.60 9.49 -12.53
C VAL A 486 -31.99 9.59 -13.92
N ALA A 487 -32.78 9.97 -14.93
CA ALA A 487 -32.30 10.07 -16.31
C ALA A 487 -31.20 11.13 -16.44
N ALA A 488 -30.20 10.90 -17.30
CA ALA A 488 -29.08 11.82 -17.47
C ALA A 488 -29.54 13.22 -17.91
N GLN A 489 -30.58 13.34 -18.74
CA GLN A 489 -31.07 14.62 -19.24
C GLN A 489 -31.88 15.42 -18.19
N ASP A 490 -32.26 14.80 -17.07
CA ASP A 490 -33.05 15.44 -16.03
C ASP A 490 -32.24 16.54 -15.32
N PRO A 491 -32.68 17.82 -15.35
CA PRO A 491 -32.00 18.90 -14.62
C PRO A 491 -31.85 18.65 -13.12
N ALA A 492 -32.78 17.92 -12.49
CA ALA A 492 -32.78 17.70 -11.05
C ALA A 492 -31.56 16.92 -10.55
N LEU A 493 -31.00 16.04 -11.40
CA LEU A 493 -29.76 15.30 -11.13
C LEU A 493 -28.57 16.25 -10.93
N TRP A 494 -28.36 17.14 -11.89
CA TRP A 494 -27.19 18.02 -11.97
C TRP A 494 -27.32 19.22 -11.02
N GLU A 495 -28.54 19.71 -10.80
CA GLU A 495 -28.84 20.79 -9.87
C GLU A 495 -28.84 20.35 -8.40
N ARG A 496 -28.60 19.05 -8.11
CA ARG A 496 -28.60 18.46 -6.75
C ARG A 496 -29.93 18.65 -6.03
N LYS A 497 -31.02 18.49 -6.79
CA LYS A 497 -32.42 18.55 -6.33
C LYS A 497 -33.07 17.18 -6.18
N ALA A 498 -32.41 16.14 -6.68
CA ALA A 498 -32.85 14.77 -6.48
C ALA A 498 -32.91 14.44 -4.97
N GLY A 499 -33.84 13.58 -4.59
CA GLY A 499 -34.01 13.16 -3.19
C GLY A 499 -32.79 12.38 -2.69
N VAL A 500 -32.69 12.20 -1.37
CA VAL A 500 -31.56 11.50 -0.72
C VAL A 500 -31.42 10.06 -1.22
N ASP A 501 -32.54 9.42 -1.59
CA ASP A 501 -32.58 8.03 -2.07
C ASP A 501 -32.30 7.88 -3.58
N SER A 502 -32.17 9.01 -4.29
CA SER A 502 -31.97 9.03 -5.74
C SER A 502 -30.50 9.13 -6.13
N ARG A 503 -30.19 8.76 -7.37
CA ARG A 503 -28.89 9.08 -7.97
C ARG A 503 -28.68 10.59 -7.99
N MET A 504 -27.48 11.01 -7.60
CA MET A 504 -27.07 12.40 -7.48
C MET A 504 -25.73 12.62 -8.15
N TYR A 505 -25.60 13.75 -8.85
CA TYR A 505 -24.32 14.21 -9.38
C TYR A 505 -23.59 15.06 -8.32
N ILE A 506 -22.33 14.73 -8.07
CA ILE A 506 -21.48 15.37 -7.06
C ILE A 506 -20.18 15.84 -7.73
N PRO A 507 -19.97 17.16 -7.89
CA PRO A 507 -18.68 17.72 -8.32
C PRO A 507 -17.73 17.74 -7.11
N ALA A 508 -17.25 16.55 -6.74
CA ALA A 508 -16.50 16.26 -5.52
C ALA A 508 -15.26 17.16 -5.35
N GLY A 509 -14.59 17.56 -6.43
CA GLY A 509 -13.46 18.48 -6.36
C GLY A 509 -13.79 19.88 -5.81
N ARG A 510 -15.07 20.26 -5.67
CA ARG A 510 -15.50 21.49 -4.97
C ARG A 510 -15.51 21.37 -3.44
N PHE A 511 -15.36 20.16 -2.91
CA PHE A 511 -15.55 19.83 -1.50
C PHE A 511 -14.31 19.19 -0.88
N LYS A 512 -13.11 19.48 -1.38
CA LYS A 512 -11.85 18.83 -0.94
C LYS A 512 -11.62 18.85 0.58
N ASN A 513 -12.11 19.86 1.28
CA ASN A 513 -11.96 19.98 2.74
C ASN A 513 -13.13 19.39 3.53
N ASN A 514 -14.21 19.00 2.84
CA ASN A 514 -15.45 18.52 3.45
C ASN A 514 -15.75 17.07 3.13
N LEU A 515 -15.09 16.49 2.12
CA LEU A 515 -15.26 15.11 1.70
C LEU A 515 -13.90 14.44 1.60
N SER A 516 -13.76 13.28 2.23
CA SER A 516 -12.70 12.32 1.98
C SER A 516 -13.21 11.24 1.03
N PHE A 517 -12.29 10.67 0.27
CA PHE A 517 -12.57 9.70 -0.77
C PHE A 517 -11.67 8.49 -0.58
N GLN A 518 -12.24 7.31 -0.60
CA GLN A 518 -11.51 6.05 -0.62
C GLN A 518 -11.96 5.29 -1.86
N VAL A 519 -11.03 4.95 -2.74
CA VAL A 519 -11.34 4.03 -3.85
C VAL A 519 -11.54 2.65 -3.23
N THR A 520 -12.66 2.01 -3.54
CA THR A 520 -13.01 0.68 -3.00
C THR A 520 -13.02 -0.40 -4.07
N GLY A 521 -12.89 -0.02 -5.34
CA GLY A 521 -12.87 -0.96 -6.45
C GLY A 521 -13.03 -0.26 -7.80
N PHE A 522 -13.22 -1.06 -8.84
CA PHE A 522 -13.33 -0.57 -10.21
C PHE A 522 -14.54 -1.15 -10.95
N ILE A 523 -15.04 -0.38 -11.91
CA ILE A 523 -16.17 -0.68 -12.77
C ILE A 523 -15.62 -1.22 -14.10
N SER A 524 -16.09 -2.38 -14.54
CA SER A 524 -15.74 -2.89 -15.87
C SER A 524 -16.25 -1.94 -16.97
N GLU A 525 -15.64 -1.99 -18.16
CA GLU A 525 -16.06 -1.12 -19.27
C GLU A 525 -17.51 -1.37 -19.70
N GLU A 526 -17.94 -2.62 -19.70
CA GLU A 526 -19.33 -2.99 -20.01
C GLU A 526 -20.31 -2.40 -18.99
N VAL A 527 -20.02 -2.56 -17.70
CA VAL A 527 -20.87 -2.04 -16.61
C VAL A 527 -20.86 -0.51 -16.62
N TYR A 528 -19.69 0.11 -16.85
CA TYR A 528 -19.56 1.56 -16.99
C TYR A 528 -20.43 2.08 -18.13
N THR A 529 -20.36 1.43 -19.29
CA THR A 529 -21.12 1.83 -20.48
C THR A 529 -22.62 1.75 -20.21
N LYS A 530 -23.07 0.73 -19.47
CA LYS A 530 -24.48 0.55 -19.12
C LYS A 530 -24.99 1.51 -18.03
N ILE A 531 -24.12 1.94 -17.10
CA ILE A 531 -24.54 2.68 -15.91
C ILE A 531 -24.20 4.17 -15.97
N LEU A 532 -23.03 4.53 -16.49
CA LEU A 532 -22.44 5.87 -16.37
C LEU A 532 -22.19 6.60 -17.70
N ALA A 533 -22.16 5.90 -18.84
CA ALA A 533 -21.83 6.54 -20.12
C ALA A 533 -22.81 7.63 -20.54
N ASP A 534 -24.12 7.41 -20.37
CA ASP A 534 -25.14 8.42 -20.71
C ASP A 534 -24.96 9.71 -19.90
N TYR A 535 -24.56 9.56 -18.63
CA TYR A 535 -24.27 10.70 -17.78
C TYR A 535 -22.99 11.41 -18.18
N GLU A 536 -21.93 10.68 -18.56
CA GLU A 536 -20.70 11.31 -19.04
C GLU A 536 -20.92 12.09 -20.35
N GLN A 537 -21.67 11.53 -21.30
CA GLN A 537 -22.03 12.23 -22.55
C GLN A 537 -22.79 13.53 -22.27
N GLU A 538 -23.76 13.47 -21.35
CA GLU A 538 -24.51 14.65 -20.95
C GLU A 538 -23.67 15.67 -20.17
N LEU A 539 -22.74 15.23 -19.31
CA LEU A 539 -21.78 16.10 -18.64
C LEU A 539 -20.93 16.86 -19.66
N MET A 540 -20.37 16.16 -20.66
CA MET A 540 -19.57 16.77 -21.72
C MET A 540 -20.37 17.81 -22.50
N ARG A 541 -21.60 17.45 -22.90
CA ARG A 541 -22.52 18.38 -23.59
C ARG A 541 -22.78 19.64 -22.78
N ARG A 542 -22.96 19.50 -21.45
CA ARG A 542 -23.16 20.64 -20.53
C ARG A 542 -21.92 21.51 -20.42
N MET A 543 -20.74 20.91 -20.27
CA MET A 543 -19.45 21.61 -20.22
C MET A 543 -19.18 22.41 -21.50
N GLU A 544 -19.42 21.83 -22.68
CA GLU A 544 -19.28 22.51 -23.98
C GLU A 544 -20.28 23.66 -24.13
N SER A 545 -21.49 23.51 -23.59
CA SER A 545 -22.51 24.56 -23.61
C SER A 545 -22.30 25.69 -22.58
N GLY A 546 -21.24 25.62 -21.76
CA GLY A 546 -20.93 26.60 -20.73
C GLY A 546 -21.95 26.68 -19.58
N ARG A 547 -22.73 25.61 -19.37
CA ARG A 547 -23.74 25.52 -18.30
C ARG A 547 -23.25 24.74 -17.09
#